data_AF-A0A2P4SE78-F1
#
_entry.id   AF-A0A2P4SE78-F1
#
_cell.length_a   1.000
_cell.length_b   1.000
_cell.length_c   1.000
_cell.angle_alpha   90.00
_cell.angle_beta   90.00
_cell.angle_gamma   90.00
#
_symmetry.space_group_name_H-M   'P 1'
#
loop_
_entity.id
_entity.type
_entity.pdbx_description
1 polymer ?
#
loop_
_entity_poly.entity_id
_entity_poly.type
_entity_poly.pdbx_seq_one_letter_code
_entity_poly.pdbx_strand_id
1 'polypeptide(L)'
;MEELCAALAGGVALAAPNSPAAPHPRLSAYKGRGDRLGQAERRRRLLCLQRERRLDYVNHARRLAEGDWTGAESDEDGREDGDGEEEMELMLSEWLVDVPVDLEQEWIVVVCPVGKRALVVASRGSTAAYTKSGFCVNRFPSLLPGGNRHNTMNEKVYCILDCIYNEAEQTYFILDVMCWRGHPVYDCQTDFRFFWLSSKIQEEEGLGEKSRINPYKFVGLQNFPCTSESLCEVLTTNFPFEVRMCN
;
A
#
# COMPACT_ATOMS: atom_id res chain seq x y z
N MET A 1 3.58 38.63 10.46
CA MET A 1 2.75 37.49 10.91
C MET A 1 2.33 36.64 9.72
N GLU A 2 1.63 37.20 8.73
CA GLU A 2 1.21 36.44 7.54
C GLU A 2 2.37 35.85 6.73
N GLU A 3 3.47 36.59 6.52
CA GLU A 3 4.65 36.06 5.83
C GLU A 3 5.31 34.89 6.59
N LEU A 4 5.28 34.92 7.92
CA LEU A 4 5.78 33.83 8.76
C LEU A 4 4.85 32.61 8.69
N CYS A 5 3.53 32.82 8.71
CA CYS A 5 2.55 31.76 8.52
C CYS A 5 2.68 31.12 7.13
N ALA A 6 2.86 31.92 6.08
CA ALA A 6 3.08 31.44 4.72
C ALA A 6 4.40 30.67 4.59
N ALA A 7 5.48 31.17 5.21
CA ALA A 7 6.78 30.49 5.22
C ALA A 7 6.72 29.16 5.99
N LEU A 8 5.99 29.10 7.10
CA LEU A 8 5.81 27.87 7.88
C LEU A 8 4.95 26.85 7.12
N ALA A 9 3.83 27.28 6.54
CA ALA A 9 2.92 26.42 5.77
C ALA A 9 3.54 25.91 4.46
N GLY A 10 4.37 26.73 3.79
CA GLY A 10 5.00 26.38 2.52
C GLY A 10 6.42 25.82 2.61
N GLY A 11 7.10 25.98 3.76
CA GLY A 11 8.53 25.69 3.93
C GLY A 11 8.87 24.52 4.84
N VAL A 12 7.93 23.99 5.63
CA VAL A 12 8.15 22.86 6.57
C VAL A 12 7.56 21.56 6.02
N ALA A 13 7.77 21.26 4.74
CA ALA A 13 7.35 19.99 4.16
C ALA A 13 8.57 19.06 4.04
N LEU A 14 8.71 18.15 5.00
CA LEU A 14 9.53 16.93 4.84
C LEU A 14 8.82 15.88 3.96
N ALA A 15 7.55 16.13 3.60
CA ALA A 15 6.71 15.20 2.87
C ALA A 15 6.83 15.37 1.35
N ALA A 16 6.62 14.26 0.64
CA ALA A 16 6.54 14.20 -0.81
C ALA A 16 5.54 15.21 -1.42
N PRO A 17 5.73 15.64 -2.69
CA PRO A 17 4.82 16.56 -3.36
C PRO A 17 3.37 16.02 -3.37
N ASN A 18 2.39 16.90 -3.15
CA ASN A 18 0.96 16.55 -3.10
C ASN A 18 0.62 15.41 -2.13
N SER A 19 1.37 15.26 -1.03
CA SER A 19 1.10 14.22 -0.04
C SER A 19 -0.32 14.33 0.57
N PRO A 20 -1.07 13.22 0.69
CA PRO A 20 -2.33 13.15 1.43
C PRO A 20 -2.20 13.43 2.94
N ALA A 21 -0.97 13.54 3.47
CA ALA A 21 -0.75 13.98 4.85
C ALA A 21 -1.10 15.47 5.06
N ALA A 22 -1.07 16.26 3.99
CA ALA A 22 -1.51 17.65 3.96
C ALA A 22 -2.89 17.77 3.26
N PRO A 23 -3.66 18.84 3.50
CA PRO A 23 -4.92 19.06 2.80
C PRO A 23 -4.71 19.18 1.28
N HIS A 24 -5.78 18.93 0.52
CA HIS A 24 -5.73 19.00 -0.94
C HIS A 24 -5.18 20.36 -1.41
N PRO A 25 -4.24 20.43 -2.37
CA PRO A 25 -3.60 21.68 -2.78
C PRO A 25 -4.57 22.80 -3.19
N ARG A 26 -5.75 22.45 -3.75
CA ARG A 26 -6.82 23.41 -4.07
C ARG A 26 -7.55 24.01 -2.87
N LEU A 27 -7.55 23.31 -1.73
CA LEU A 27 -8.18 23.74 -0.48
C LEU A 27 -7.18 24.44 0.45
N SER A 28 -5.89 24.40 0.13
CA SER A 28 -4.85 25.04 0.94
C SER A 28 -4.89 26.56 0.79
N ALA A 29 -4.88 27.27 1.93
CA ALA A 29 -4.77 28.72 1.97
C ALA A 29 -3.43 29.24 1.41
N TYR A 30 -2.40 28.41 1.47
CA TYR A 30 -1.07 28.73 0.96
C TYR A 30 -0.68 27.71 -0.11
N LYS A 31 -0.22 28.20 -1.26
CA LYS A 31 0.42 27.33 -2.25
C LYS A 31 1.75 26.88 -1.65
N GLY A 32 1.89 25.58 -1.39
CA GLY A 32 3.18 24.99 -1.05
C GLY A 32 4.20 25.33 -2.15
N ARG A 33 5.49 25.29 -1.82
CA ARG A 33 6.53 25.33 -2.87
C ARG A 33 6.34 24.10 -3.73
N GLY A 34 5.65 24.27 -4.86
CA GLY A 34 5.37 23.19 -5.79
C GLY A 34 6.67 22.61 -6.31
N ASP A 35 6.74 21.29 -6.37
CA ASP A 35 7.73 20.61 -7.17
C ASP A 35 7.61 21.09 -8.63
N ARG A 36 8.75 21.24 -9.32
CA ARG A 36 8.82 21.85 -10.66
C ARG A 36 8.15 21.00 -11.74
N LEU A 37 7.89 19.73 -11.44
CA LEU A 37 7.35 18.75 -12.38
C LEU A 37 5.84 18.57 -12.18
N GLY A 38 5.10 18.43 -13.28
CA GLY A 38 3.68 18.06 -13.23
C GLY A 38 3.49 16.61 -12.79
N GLN A 39 2.30 16.23 -12.31
CA GLN A 39 2.05 14.86 -11.82
C GLN A 39 2.27 13.81 -12.92
N ALA A 40 1.95 14.12 -14.18
CA ALA A 40 2.14 13.21 -15.30
C ALA A 40 3.61 12.80 -15.51
N GLU A 41 4.54 13.76 -15.39
CA GLU A 41 5.97 13.51 -15.54
C GLU A 41 6.53 12.69 -14.37
N ARG A 42 6.07 12.97 -13.14
CA ARG A 42 6.43 12.16 -11.97
C ARG A 42 5.96 10.72 -12.09
N ARG A 43 4.70 10.50 -12.51
CA ARG A 43 4.14 9.15 -12.74
C ARG A 43 4.98 8.38 -13.76
N ARG A 44 5.36 9.00 -14.89
CA ARG A 44 6.22 8.38 -15.91
C ARG A 44 7.57 7.95 -15.36
N ARG A 45 8.23 8.83 -14.60
CA ARG A 45 9.52 8.53 -13.96
C ARG A 45 9.40 7.39 -12.95
N LEU A 46 8.36 7.38 -12.13
CA LEU A 46 8.11 6.32 -11.17
C LEU A 46 7.95 4.95 -11.85
N LEU A 47 7.18 4.89 -12.94
CA LEU A 47 6.99 3.67 -13.74
C LEU A 47 8.30 3.19 -14.38
N CYS A 48 9.17 4.12 -14.84
CA CYS A 48 10.49 3.77 -15.34
C CYS A 48 11.37 3.16 -14.25
N LEU A 49 11.44 3.80 -13.08
CA LEU A 49 12.22 3.32 -11.93
C LEU A 49 11.75 1.94 -11.44
N GLN A 50 10.44 1.72 -11.37
CA GLN A 50 9.87 0.41 -11.00
C GLN A 50 10.28 -0.70 -11.96
N ARG A 51 10.42 -0.39 -13.25
CA ARG A 51 10.87 -1.38 -14.27
C ARG A 51 12.35 -1.70 -14.15
N GLU A 52 13.18 -0.77 -13.69
CA GLU A 52 14.63 -0.95 -13.53
C GLU A 52 14.97 -1.74 -12.26
N ARG A 53 14.25 -1.52 -11.15
CA ARG A 53 14.52 -2.12 -9.82
C ARG A 53 13.91 -3.50 -9.58
N ARG A 54 13.65 -4.28 -10.64
CA ARG A 54 12.92 -5.57 -10.53
C ARG A 54 13.57 -6.58 -9.58
N LEU A 55 14.91 -6.67 -9.60
CA LEU A 55 15.64 -7.64 -8.78
C LEU A 55 15.64 -7.24 -7.29
N ASP A 56 15.63 -5.95 -7.00
CA ASP A 56 15.69 -5.41 -5.64
C ASP A 56 14.44 -5.81 -4.85
N TYR A 57 13.27 -5.80 -5.49
CA TYR A 57 12.00 -6.16 -4.85
C TYR A 57 11.92 -7.63 -4.42
N VAL A 58 12.55 -8.55 -5.15
CA VAL A 58 12.57 -9.98 -4.79
C VAL A 58 13.39 -10.18 -3.51
N ASN A 59 14.56 -9.56 -3.44
CA ASN A 59 15.42 -9.62 -2.27
C ASN A 59 14.78 -8.92 -1.08
N HIS A 60 14.17 -7.75 -1.29
CA HIS A 60 13.44 -7.00 -0.29
C HIS A 60 12.27 -7.81 0.30
N ALA A 61 11.45 -8.44 -0.54
CA ALA A 61 10.36 -9.30 -0.09
C ALA A 61 10.84 -10.46 0.80
N ARG A 62 11.99 -11.06 0.44
CA ARG A 62 12.61 -12.13 1.24
C ARG A 62 13.11 -11.60 2.58
N ARG A 63 13.79 -10.45 2.62
CA ARG A 63 14.26 -9.81 3.86
C ARG A 63 13.10 -9.51 4.80
N LEU A 64 12.01 -8.93 4.28
CA LEU A 64 10.77 -8.68 5.03
C LEU A 64 10.19 -9.95 5.64
N ALA A 65 10.20 -11.05 4.88
CA ALA A 65 9.68 -12.34 5.34
C ALA A 65 10.56 -13.03 6.38
N GLU A 66 11.87 -12.87 6.28
CA GLU A 66 12.85 -13.48 7.18
C GLU A 66 13.10 -12.64 8.44
N GLY A 67 12.69 -11.37 8.44
CA GLY A 67 12.97 -10.42 9.51
C GLY A 67 14.45 -10.07 9.61
N ASP A 68 15.19 -10.27 8.51
CA ASP A 68 16.61 -9.95 8.42
C ASP A 68 16.77 -8.51 7.93
N TRP A 69 16.88 -7.61 8.90
CA TRP A 69 17.15 -6.19 8.69
C TRP A 69 18.64 -5.86 8.69
N THR A 70 19.51 -6.88 8.81
CA THR A 70 20.96 -6.70 9.04
C THR A 70 21.83 -6.83 7.78
N GLY A 71 21.23 -7.07 6.62
CA GLY A 71 21.94 -7.48 5.41
C GLY A 71 22.05 -6.41 4.31
N ALA A 72 22.51 -5.20 4.64
CA ALA A 72 23.17 -4.33 3.68
C ALA A 72 24.62 -4.16 4.14
N GLU A 73 25.41 -5.24 4.08
CA GLU A 73 26.85 -5.06 3.99
C GLU A 73 27.11 -4.32 2.68
N SER A 74 27.42 -3.04 2.84
CA SER A 74 28.24 -2.22 1.97
C SER A 74 29.08 -3.04 0.99
N ASP A 75 28.61 -3.13 -0.26
CA ASP A 75 29.55 -3.17 -1.37
C ASP A 75 30.38 -1.88 -1.25
N GLU A 76 31.69 -2.04 -1.09
CA GLU A 76 32.68 -0.98 -0.97
C GLU A 76 32.62 -0.04 -2.19
N ASP A 77 31.76 0.97 -2.14
CA ASP A 77 31.88 2.19 -2.94
C ASP A 77 31.30 3.36 -2.14
N GLY A 78 32.21 4.10 -1.50
CA GLY A 78 31.93 5.15 -0.52
C GLY A 78 30.91 6.20 -0.98
N ARG A 79 29.71 6.10 -0.42
CA ARG A 79 28.78 7.23 -0.24
C ARG A 79 28.28 7.20 1.20
N GLU A 80 28.96 7.97 2.06
CA GLU A 80 28.40 8.41 3.32
C GLU A 80 27.20 9.32 3.00
N ASP A 81 25.98 8.86 3.28
CA ASP A 81 24.84 9.68 3.73
C ASP A 81 23.57 8.82 3.85
N GLY A 82 23.02 8.74 5.07
CA GLY A 82 21.61 8.39 5.33
C GLY A 82 21.38 7.09 6.11
N ASP A 83 20.80 7.22 7.31
CA ASP A 83 20.23 6.13 8.12
C ASP A 83 19.46 5.12 7.24
N GLY A 84 20.01 3.91 7.11
CA GLY A 84 19.42 2.80 6.36
C GLY A 84 18.32 2.08 7.12
N GLU A 85 17.35 2.80 7.68
CA GLU A 85 16.02 2.20 7.87
C GLU A 85 15.44 2.05 6.46
N GLU A 86 15.59 0.86 5.84
CA GLU A 86 14.90 0.52 4.59
C GLU A 86 13.39 0.71 4.85
N GLU A 87 12.87 1.90 4.49
CA GLU A 87 11.48 2.29 4.71
C GLU A 87 10.59 1.20 4.11
N MET A 88 9.69 0.65 4.92
CA MET A 88 8.69 -0.31 4.47
C MET A 88 7.84 0.33 3.38
N GLU A 89 8.20 0.06 2.13
CA GLU A 89 7.81 0.83 0.95
C GLU A 89 6.39 0.45 0.50
N LEU A 90 5.39 0.87 1.28
CA LEU A 90 4.01 0.91 0.80
C LEU A 90 3.92 1.92 -0.35
N MET A 91 3.20 1.56 -1.41
CA MET A 91 2.96 2.48 -2.52
C MET A 91 1.97 3.56 -2.09
N LEU A 92 2.48 4.73 -1.71
CA LEU A 92 1.68 5.85 -1.27
C LEU A 92 1.19 6.69 -2.45
N SER A 93 -0.08 7.08 -2.41
CA SER A 93 -0.68 7.96 -3.41
C SER A 93 -0.34 9.43 -3.18
N GLU A 94 -0.41 10.21 -4.25
CA GLU A 94 -0.54 11.67 -4.20
C GLU A 94 -2.02 12.06 -4.29
N TRP A 95 -2.37 13.27 -3.85
CA TRP A 95 -3.64 13.89 -4.23
C TRP A 95 -3.78 13.91 -5.75
N LEU A 96 -4.94 13.51 -6.28
CA LEU A 96 -5.23 13.60 -7.71
C LEU A 96 -5.56 15.05 -8.09
N VAL A 97 -4.55 15.82 -8.50
CA VAL A 97 -4.68 17.22 -8.91
C VAL A 97 -4.75 17.35 -10.42
N ASP A 98 -3.80 16.70 -11.11
CA ASP A 98 -3.75 16.65 -12.56
C ASP A 98 -4.44 15.35 -13.01
N VAL A 99 -5.66 15.49 -13.51
CA VAL A 99 -6.45 14.37 -14.04
C VAL A 99 -5.77 13.85 -15.32
N PRO A 100 -5.40 12.56 -15.38
CA PRO A 100 -4.87 11.95 -16.60
C PRO A 100 -5.87 12.06 -17.76
N VAL A 101 -5.36 12.29 -18.97
CA VAL A 101 -6.20 12.34 -20.18
C VAL A 101 -6.76 10.98 -20.58
N ASP A 102 -6.08 9.92 -20.14
CA ASP A 102 -6.34 8.50 -20.35
C ASP A 102 -6.97 7.85 -19.11
N LEU A 103 -7.62 8.64 -18.24
CA LEU A 103 -8.20 8.17 -16.98
C LEU A 103 -9.19 7.02 -17.21
N GLU A 104 -10.06 7.11 -18.21
CA GLU A 104 -11.09 6.09 -18.44
C GLU A 104 -10.53 4.77 -18.96
N GLN A 105 -9.36 4.78 -19.60
CA GLN A 105 -8.76 3.63 -20.27
C GLN A 105 -7.70 2.93 -19.42
N GLU A 106 -6.82 3.70 -18.77
CA GLU A 106 -5.61 3.19 -18.12
C GLU A 106 -5.67 3.23 -16.59
N TRP A 107 -6.79 3.69 -16.02
CA TRP A 107 -6.95 3.82 -14.57
C TRP A 107 -8.16 3.08 -14.04
N ILE A 108 -8.01 2.65 -12.79
CA ILE A 108 -9.03 1.97 -12.00
C ILE A 108 -9.18 2.69 -10.67
N VAL A 109 -10.40 2.69 -10.13
CA VAL A 109 -10.71 3.28 -8.83
C VAL A 109 -10.97 2.18 -7.82
N VAL A 110 -10.46 2.36 -6.61
CA VAL A 110 -10.75 1.48 -5.47
C VAL A 110 -11.35 2.30 -4.34
N VAL A 111 -12.52 1.89 -3.89
CA VAL A 111 -13.19 2.54 -2.75
C VAL A 111 -12.54 2.05 -1.46
N CYS A 112 -11.94 2.98 -0.73
CA CYS A 112 -11.18 2.66 0.47
C CYS A 112 -12.01 2.89 1.75
N PRO A 113 -12.08 1.92 2.68
CA PRO A 113 -12.71 2.11 3.98
C PRO A 113 -11.95 3.12 4.84
N VAL A 114 -12.66 3.75 5.78
CA VAL A 114 -12.02 4.43 6.90
C VAL A 114 -11.28 3.39 7.74
N GLY A 115 -9.97 3.59 7.91
CA GLY A 115 -9.13 2.66 8.65
C GLY A 115 -7.67 3.06 8.66
N LYS A 116 -6.84 2.21 9.27
CA LYS A 116 -5.39 2.39 9.39
C LYS A 116 -4.68 1.58 8.31
N ARG A 117 -3.88 2.24 7.48
CA ARG A 117 -3.03 1.55 6.50
C ARG A 117 -2.00 0.68 7.22
N ALA A 118 -1.86 -0.56 6.79
CA ALA A 118 -0.94 -1.51 7.38
C ALA A 118 -0.31 -2.42 6.32
N LEU A 119 1.02 -2.55 6.38
CA LEU A 119 1.75 -3.61 5.68
C LEU A 119 1.54 -4.91 6.47
N VAL A 120 0.98 -5.93 5.83
CA VAL A 120 0.74 -7.23 6.46
C VAL A 120 1.74 -8.25 5.92
N VAL A 121 2.53 -8.85 6.80
CA VAL A 121 3.52 -9.89 6.48
C VAL A 121 3.14 -11.17 7.21
N ALA A 122 2.75 -12.19 6.45
CA ALA A 122 2.50 -13.53 6.95
C ALA A 122 3.72 -14.42 6.63
N SER A 123 4.41 -14.90 7.66
CA SER A 123 5.63 -15.71 7.52
C SER A 123 5.88 -16.55 8.77
N ARG A 124 6.53 -17.70 8.61
CA ARG A 124 6.99 -18.58 9.71
C ARG A 124 5.90 -18.92 10.74
N GLY A 125 4.66 -19.07 10.29
CA GLY A 125 3.51 -19.50 11.09
C GLY A 125 2.85 -18.38 11.91
N SER A 126 3.11 -17.11 11.58
CA SER A 126 2.47 -15.95 12.20
C SER A 126 2.35 -14.79 11.22
N THR A 127 1.40 -13.90 11.48
CA THR A 127 1.14 -12.70 10.68
C THR A 127 1.39 -11.47 11.51
N ALA A 128 2.18 -10.53 10.99
CA ALA A 128 2.48 -9.25 11.60
C ALA A 128 1.92 -8.11 10.75
N ALA A 129 1.39 -7.08 11.40
CA ALA A 129 0.91 -5.86 10.76
C ALA A 129 1.77 -4.67 11.18
N TYR A 130 2.30 -3.92 10.21
CA TYR A 130 3.20 -2.79 10.41
C TYR A 130 2.57 -1.49 9.92
N THR A 131 2.82 -0.37 10.61
CA THR A 131 2.43 0.97 10.15
C THR A 131 3.27 1.42 8.95
N LYS A 132 2.89 2.54 8.33
CA LYS A 132 3.71 3.22 7.31
C LYS A 132 5.11 3.59 7.81
N SER A 133 5.27 3.82 9.12
CA SER A 133 6.55 4.12 9.76
C SER A 133 7.31 2.86 10.20
N GLY A 134 6.85 1.67 9.79
CA GLY A 134 7.48 0.41 10.12
C GLY A 134 7.23 -0.13 11.54
N PHE A 135 6.39 0.52 12.34
CA PHE A 135 6.10 0.05 13.68
C PHE A 135 5.17 -1.19 13.64
N CYS A 136 5.59 -2.28 14.29
CA CYS A 136 4.76 -3.48 14.40
C CYS A 136 3.59 -3.25 15.36
N VAL A 137 2.38 -3.10 14.81
CA VAL A 137 1.16 -2.82 15.57
C VAL A 137 0.64 -4.07 16.25
N ASN A 138 0.67 -5.21 15.54
CA ASN A 138 0.07 -6.44 16.04
C ASN A 138 0.70 -7.67 15.41
N ARG A 139 0.65 -8.78 16.15
CA ARG A 139 1.10 -10.10 15.70
C ARG A 139 0.05 -11.16 16.06
N PHE A 140 -0.46 -11.88 15.07
CA PHE A 140 -1.60 -12.78 15.22
C PHE A 140 -1.49 -13.97 14.26
N PRO A 141 -2.18 -15.10 14.51
CA PRO A 141 -2.32 -16.16 13.51
C PRO A 141 -3.30 -15.74 12.42
N SER A 142 -3.07 -16.10 11.16
CA SER A 142 -4.06 -15.90 10.09
C SER A 142 -4.08 -17.07 9.13
N LEU A 143 -5.16 -17.19 8.35
CA LEU A 143 -5.25 -18.17 7.26
C LEU A 143 -4.45 -17.78 6.00
N LEU A 144 -3.79 -16.62 5.99
CA LEU A 144 -2.85 -16.28 4.92
C LEU A 144 -1.73 -17.33 4.79
N PRO A 145 -1.20 -17.55 3.57
CA PRO A 145 -0.06 -18.43 3.38
C PRO A 145 1.14 -18.00 4.22
N GLY A 146 1.67 -18.92 5.03
CA GLY A 146 2.76 -18.63 5.98
C GLY A 146 2.31 -18.03 7.33
N GLY A 147 1.03 -17.70 7.49
CA GLY A 147 0.49 -17.02 8.69
C GLY A 147 0.02 -17.93 9.83
N ASN A 148 0.10 -19.26 9.65
CA ASN A 148 -0.33 -20.24 10.65
C ASN A 148 0.63 -21.44 10.70
N ARG A 149 0.91 -21.94 11.91
CA ARG A 149 1.75 -23.12 12.18
C ARG A 149 1.22 -24.41 11.56
N HIS A 150 -0.06 -24.49 11.24
CA HIS A 150 -0.61 -25.64 10.50
C HIS A 150 -0.20 -25.66 9.02
N ASN A 151 0.25 -24.53 8.46
CA ASN A 151 0.60 -24.36 7.05
C ASN A 151 2.14 -24.33 6.82
N THR A 152 2.94 -24.84 7.77
CA THR A 152 4.42 -24.75 7.76
C THR A 152 5.13 -25.91 7.07
N MET A 153 4.50 -26.58 6.11
CA MET A 153 5.16 -27.65 5.35
C MET A 153 6.29 -27.14 4.44
N ASN A 154 6.39 -25.83 4.20
CA ASN A 154 7.50 -25.20 3.48
C ASN A 154 7.98 -23.94 4.22
N GLU A 155 9.26 -23.92 4.62
CA GLU A 155 9.91 -22.79 5.30
C GLU A 155 9.95 -21.49 4.48
N LYS A 156 9.72 -21.58 3.16
CA LYS A 156 9.79 -20.45 2.21
C LYS A 156 8.42 -19.85 1.84
N VAL A 157 7.33 -20.29 2.47
CA VAL A 157 5.99 -19.74 2.18
C VAL A 157 5.77 -18.48 3.03
N TYR A 158 5.68 -17.34 2.36
CA TYR A 158 5.30 -16.08 2.96
C TYR A 158 4.33 -15.30 2.05
N CYS A 159 3.60 -14.36 2.65
CA CYS A 159 2.67 -13.49 1.98
C CYS A 159 2.88 -12.06 2.48
N ILE A 160 2.89 -11.09 1.55
CA ILE A 160 3.04 -9.67 1.84
C ILE A 160 1.91 -8.93 1.14
N LEU A 161 1.05 -8.29 1.94
CA LEU A 161 -0.16 -7.62 1.50
C LEU A 161 -0.16 -6.16 1.97
N ASP A 162 -0.80 -5.32 1.17
CA ASP A 162 -1.08 -3.94 1.54
C ASP A 162 -2.54 -3.80 1.94
N CYS A 163 -2.80 -3.49 3.21
CA CYS A 163 -4.12 -3.57 3.81
C CYS A 163 -4.56 -2.27 4.46
N ILE A 164 -5.87 -2.09 4.59
CA ILE A 164 -6.50 -1.08 5.43
C ILE A 164 -7.24 -1.80 6.54
N TYR A 165 -6.76 -1.63 7.77
CA TYR A 165 -7.41 -2.19 8.94
C TYR A 165 -8.58 -1.31 9.38
N ASN A 166 -9.78 -1.87 9.33
CA ASN A 166 -10.98 -1.27 9.91
C ASN A 166 -11.21 -1.84 11.32
N GLU A 167 -11.16 -0.96 12.33
CA GLU A 167 -11.29 -1.33 13.74
C GLU A 167 -12.71 -1.79 14.09
N ALA A 168 -13.74 -1.14 13.54
CA ALA A 168 -15.14 -1.46 13.82
C ALA A 168 -15.50 -2.88 13.35
N GLU A 169 -15.09 -3.23 12.13
CA GLU A 169 -15.33 -4.54 11.52
C GLU A 169 -14.29 -5.60 11.94
N GLN A 170 -13.21 -5.19 12.60
CA GLN A 170 -12.01 -6.00 12.86
C GLN A 170 -11.56 -6.77 11.60
N THR A 171 -11.44 -6.04 10.50
CA THR A 171 -11.21 -6.59 9.17
C THR A 171 -10.03 -5.88 8.52
N TYR A 172 -9.11 -6.66 7.96
CA TYR A 172 -8.07 -6.17 7.06
C TYR A 172 -8.63 -6.20 5.63
N PHE A 173 -8.96 -5.02 5.12
CA PHE A 173 -9.33 -4.85 3.73
C PHE A 173 -8.06 -4.82 2.89
N ILE A 174 -7.87 -5.81 2.02
CA ILE A 174 -6.68 -5.91 1.18
C ILE A 174 -6.84 -4.92 0.03
N LEU A 175 -5.98 -3.90 -0.03
CA LEU A 175 -5.91 -2.99 -1.17
C LEU A 175 -5.01 -3.56 -2.25
N ASP A 176 -3.91 -4.20 -1.88
CA ASP A 176 -2.94 -4.69 -2.87
C ASP A 176 -2.16 -5.91 -2.39
N VAL A 177 -1.52 -6.61 -3.33
CA VAL A 177 -0.65 -7.76 -3.10
C VAL A 177 0.73 -7.48 -3.66
N MET A 178 1.74 -7.80 -2.84
CA MET A 178 3.15 -7.66 -3.19
C MET A 178 3.83 -9.00 -3.31
N CYS A 179 3.45 -9.96 -2.46
CA CYS A 179 3.93 -11.33 -2.54
C CYS A 179 2.86 -12.29 -2.05
N TRP A 180 2.69 -13.42 -2.74
CA TRP A 180 1.78 -14.47 -2.30
C TRP A 180 2.43 -15.84 -2.46
N ARG A 181 2.46 -16.63 -1.38
CA ARG A 181 3.13 -17.95 -1.34
C ARG A 181 4.60 -17.92 -1.81
N GLY A 182 5.31 -16.84 -1.51
CA GLY A 182 6.71 -16.64 -1.93
C GLY A 182 6.89 -16.21 -3.38
N HIS A 183 5.81 -15.95 -4.13
CA HIS A 183 5.87 -15.36 -5.48
C HIS A 183 5.70 -13.84 -5.38
N PRO A 184 6.79 -13.05 -5.49
CA PRO A 184 6.69 -11.60 -5.58
C PRO A 184 6.00 -11.20 -6.88
N VAL A 185 5.13 -10.20 -6.81
CA VAL A 185 4.37 -9.66 -7.96
C VAL A 185 4.59 -8.14 -8.12
N TYR A 186 5.64 -7.59 -7.53
CA TYR A 186 5.99 -6.16 -7.62
C TYR A 186 6.20 -5.67 -9.06
N ASP A 187 6.65 -6.55 -9.96
CA ASP A 187 6.92 -6.26 -11.37
C ASP A 187 5.68 -6.36 -12.26
N CYS A 188 4.55 -6.80 -11.70
CA CYS A 188 3.30 -6.98 -12.41
C CYS A 188 2.46 -5.68 -12.41
N GLN A 189 1.72 -5.47 -13.49
CA GLN A 189 0.77 -4.35 -13.59
C GLN A 189 -0.38 -4.50 -12.56
N THR A 190 -0.94 -3.37 -12.13
CA THR A 190 -1.96 -3.32 -11.07
C THR A 190 -3.23 -4.09 -11.42
N ASP A 191 -3.67 -4.06 -12.68
CA ASP A 191 -4.80 -4.82 -13.19
C ASP A 191 -4.62 -6.34 -13.00
N PHE A 192 -3.46 -6.86 -13.37
CA PHE A 192 -3.09 -8.25 -13.13
C PHE A 192 -3.05 -8.57 -11.64
N ARG A 193 -2.43 -7.70 -10.82
CA ARG A 193 -2.34 -7.92 -9.36
C ARG A 193 -3.72 -8.01 -8.72
N PHE A 194 -4.66 -7.15 -9.12
CA PHE A 194 -6.03 -7.16 -8.58
C PHE A 194 -6.84 -8.37 -9.05
N PHE A 195 -6.74 -8.73 -10.33
CA PHE A 195 -7.37 -9.94 -10.86
C PHE A 195 -6.85 -11.19 -10.13
N TRP A 196 -5.52 -11.30 -10.03
CA TRP A 196 -4.85 -12.43 -9.40
C TRP A 196 -5.16 -12.52 -7.91
N LEU A 197 -5.12 -11.39 -7.20
CA LEU A 197 -5.49 -11.31 -5.79
C LEU A 197 -6.92 -11.81 -5.55
N SER A 198 -7.87 -11.37 -6.39
CA SER A 198 -9.27 -11.77 -6.26
C SER A 198 -9.44 -13.28 -6.43
N SER A 199 -8.74 -13.86 -7.41
CA SER A 199 -8.69 -15.31 -7.62
C SER A 199 -8.08 -16.05 -6.42
N LYS A 200 -6.97 -15.54 -5.86
CA LYS A 200 -6.29 -16.15 -4.72
C LYS A 200 -7.04 -16.06 -3.39
N ILE A 201 -7.78 -14.98 -3.16
CA ILE A 201 -8.64 -14.86 -1.97
C ILE A 201 -9.77 -15.90 -2.02
N GLN A 202 -10.34 -16.17 -3.20
CA GLN A 202 -11.41 -17.17 -3.36
C GLN A 202 -10.93 -18.60 -3.15
N GLU A 203 -9.64 -18.87 -3.40
CA GLU A 203 -9.02 -20.18 -3.13
C GLU A 203 -8.81 -20.46 -1.63
N GLU A 204 -8.71 -19.43 -0.78
CA GLU A 204 -8.44 -19.59 0.66
C GLU A 204 -9.75 -19.63 1.47
N GLU A 205 -10.19 -20.85 1.79
CA GLU A 205 -11.41 -21.10 2.55
C GLU A 205 -11.34 -20.48 3.96
N GLY A 206 -12.37 -19.72 4.34
CA GLY A 206 -12.49 -19.10 5.67
C GLY A 206 -11.60 -17.87 5.91
N LEU A 207 -10.86 -17.38 4.91
CA LEU A 207 -10.02 -16.18 5.04
C LEU A 207 -10.85 -14.92 5.37
N GLY A 208 -12.07 -14.84 4.84
CA GLY A 208 -13.06 -13.80 5.11
C GLY A 208 -13.86 -14.00 6.41
N GLU A 209 -13.61 -15.07 7.17
CA GLU A 209 -14.36 -15.43 8.37
C GLU A 209 -13.50 -15.40 9.64
N LYS A 210 -14.13 -15.12 10.78
CA LYS A 210 -13.43 -15.16 12.07
C LYS A 210 -13.37 -16.59 12.59
N SER A 211 -12.18 -17.04 12.93
CA SER A 211 -11.95 -18.33 13.56
C SER A 211 -10.84 -18.24 14.60
N ARG A 212 -10.62 -19.32 15.38
CA ARG A 212 -9.53 -19.36 16.38
C ARG A 212 -8.14 -19.16 15.75
N ILE A 213 -7.99 -19.57 14.49
CA ILE A 213 -6.74 -19.47 13.72
C ILE A 213 -6.74 -18.28 12.72
N ASN A 214 -7.82 -17.48 12.72
CA ASN A 214 -8.01 -16.29 11.90
C ASN A 214 -8.88 -15.28 12.67
N PRO A 215 -8.33 -14.57 13.68
CA PRO A 215 -9.10 -13.66 14.51
C PRO A 215 -9.57 -12.41 13.75
N TYR A 216 -8.89 -12.07 12.64
CA TYR A 216 -9.23 -10.94 11.78
C TYR A 216 -9.62 -11.43 10.39
N LYS A 217 -10.71 -10.90 9.86
CA LYS A 217 -11.16 -11.19 8.49
C LYS A 217 -10.22 -10.51 7.50
N PHE A 218 -9.93 -11.17 6.38
CA PHE A 218 -9.25 -10.56 5.24
C PHE A 218 -10.21 -10.52 4.05
N VAL A 219 -10.47 -9.32 3.53
CA VAL A 219 -11.45 -9.10 2.46
C VAL A 219 -10.79 -8.25 1.37
N GLY A 220 -10.79 -8.73 0.13
CA GLY A 220 -10.29 -7.97 -1.01
C GLY A 220 -11.19 -6.77 -1.32
N LEU A 221 -10.59 -5.60 -1.54
CA LEU A 221 -11.33 -4.44 -2.03
C LEU A 221 -11.68 -4.60 -3.51
N GLN A 222 -12.88 -4.18 -3.87
CA GLN A 222 -13.32 -4.17 -5.27
C GLN A 222 -12.72 -2.96 -5.98
N ASN A 223 -12.33 -3.17 -7.23
CA ASN A 223 -11.89 -2.12 -8.14
C ASN A 223 -12.94 -1.92 -9.24
N PHE A 224 -13.03 -0.69 -9.75
CA PHE A 224 -14.00 -0.31 -10.76
C PHE A 224 -13.31 0.49 -11.89
N PRO A 225 -13.84 0.43 -13.12
CA PRO A 225 -13.40 1.31 -14.20
C PRO A 225 -13.60 2.79 -13.87
N CYS A 226 -12.77 3.66 -14.44
CA CYS A 226 -12.88 5.11 -14.25
C CYS A 226 -13.76 5.80 -15.30
N THR A 227 -14.69 5.10 -15.95
CA THR A 227 -15.64 5.73 -16.88
C THR A 227 -16.61 6.64 -16.12
N SER A 228 -17.10 7.71 -16.75
CA SER A 228 -18.05 8.61 -16.08
C SER A 228 -19.29 7.89 -15.53
N GLU A 229 -19.80 6.88 -16.22
CA GLU A 229 -20.95 6.09 -15.77
C GLU A 229 -20.61 5.24 -14.54
N SER A 230 -19.47 4.53 -14.57
CA SER A 230 -19.04 3.70 -13.46
C SER A 230 -18.71 4.51 -12.22
N LEU A 231 -18.08 5.68 -12.37
CA LEU A 231 -17.83 6.59 -11.25
C LEU A 231 -19.13 7.08 -10.60
N CYS A 232 -20.14 7.43 -11.39
CA CYS A 232 -21.46 7.79 -10.87
C CYS A 232 -22.10 6.63 -10.09
N GLU A 233 -22.05 5.42 -10.63
CA GLU A 233 -22.59 4.22 -9.98
C GLU A 233 -21.88 3.94 -8.65
N VAL A 234 -20.54 3.95 -8.65
CA VAL A 234 -19.70 3.73 -7.47
C VAL A 234 -20.01 4.73 -6.36
N LEU A 235 -20.21 6.02 -6.70
CA LEU A 235 -20.55 7.06 -5.73
C LEU A 235 -21.94 6.88 -5.09
N THR A 236 -22.87 6.19 -5.77
CA THR A 236 -24.22 5.90 -5.26
C THR A 236 -24.33 4.53 -4.57
N THR A 237 -23.32 3.68 -4.73
CA THR A 237 -23.30 2.32 -4.21
C THR A 237 -23.07 2.34 -2.69
N ASN A 238 -23.80 1.49 -1.97
CA ASN A 238 -23.59 1.30 -0.53
C ASN A 238 -22.49 0.25 -0.31
N PHE A 239 -21.45 0.63 0.42
CA PHE A 239 -20.35 -0.26 0.80
C PHE A 239 -20.56 -0.80 2.22
N PRO A 240 -20.02 -1.99 2.55
CA PRO A 240 -20.13 -2.59 3.88
C PRO A 240 -19.21 -1.93 4.92
N PHE A 241 -18.72 -0.73 4.63
CA PHE A 241 -17.80 0.04 5.47
C PHE A 241 -18.04 1.53 5.25
N GLU A 242 -17.66 2.33 6.25
CA GLU A 242 -17.71 3.78 6.15
C GLU A 242 -16.67 4.26 5.12
N VAL A 243 -17.11 5.12 4.20
CA VAL A 243 -16.26 5.82 3.24
C VAL A 243 -16.26 7.29 3.60
N ARG A 244 -15.08 7.83 3.93
CA ARG A 244 -14.94 9.26 4.21
C ARG A 244 -14.72 10.02 2.91
N MET A 245 -15.75 10.75 2.49
CA MET A 245 -15.59 11.75 1.44
C MET A 245 -14.69 12.88 1.95
N CYS A 246 -13.75 13.32 1.12
CA CYS A 246 -12.86 14.43 1.44
C CYS A 246 -13.67 15.74 1.44
N ASN A 247 -14.12 16.18 2.62
CA ASN A 247 -14.66 17.53 2.85
C ASN A 247 -13.55 18.46 3.33
#